data_AF-A0A800G6X5-F1
#
_entry.id   AF-A0A800G6X5-F1
#
_cell.length_a   1.000
_cell.length_b   1.000
_cell.length_c   1.000
_cell.angle_alpha   90.00
_cell.angle_beta   90.00
_cell.angle_gamma   90.00
#
_symmetry.space_group_name_H-M   'P 1'
#
loop_
_entity.id
_entity.type
_entity.pdbx_description
1 polymer ?
#
loop_
_entity_poly.entity_id
_entity_poly.type
_entity_poly.pdbx_seq_one_letter_code
_entity_poly.pdbx_strand_id
1 'polypeptide(L)'
;MPSESKPKVYLVGTGGTISSVGHTRMDYTNYSYLGKHLAIEEMLARVPEVQEFADVHAEQFLNLGSPDVTPDHWLELAKRINQIFKDDSDAAGVVVTHGTATLEETAYFLNLTVKSNKPVVVTGAMRPPSSLGTDADVNLIDAIKVAAAPQSADRGVLTILNNQIQAARDVTKTNSFRLETFQTSDFGFLGYADSDEEVVFYRRPDRAHTINAEFDISNVEHMPRVDIPFAYAGADGVVIKALAEAGVDGLVAAGLGSGGSPPPYMAALKEVSDAGIPVVIATHTGSGRVMQTKRFTESGYIVADNLAPKKARILLMLALTVTSDKSEIQRMMLTY
;
A
#
# COMPACT_ATOMS: atom_id res chain seq x y z
N MET A 1 12.68 5.47 -39.88
CA MET A 1 11.42 5.38 -39.12
C MET A 1 11.45 6.53 -38.12
N PRO A 2 10.35 7.28 -37.91
CA PRO A 2 10.36 8.31 -36.88
C PRO A 2 10.68 7.60 -35.56
N SER A 3 11.69 8.09 -34.86
CA SER A 3 12.04 7.65 -33.51
C SER A 3 10.77 7.80 -32.66
N GLU A 4 10.07 6.70 -32.38
CA GLU A 4 8.96 6.71 -31.42
C GLU A 4 9.51 7.27 -30.11
N SER A 5 8.94 8.38 -29.64
CA SER A 5 9.32 8.95 -28.35
C SER A 5 8.99 7.92 -27.28
N LYS A 6 9.98 7.56 -26.46
CA LYS A 6 9.80 6.58 -25.39
C LYS A 6 8.75 7.05 -24.38
N PRO A 7 7.96 6.14 -23.78
CA PRO A 7 6.99 6.49 -22.74
C PRO A 7 7.66 7.26 -21.61
N LYS A 8 7.08 8.41 -21.23
CA LYS A 8 7.63 9.25 -20.16
C LYS A 8 7.21 8.71 -18.79
N VAL A 9 8.17 8.25 -17.98
CA VAL A 9 7.90 7.68 -16.65
C VAL A 9 8.50 8.57 -15.57
N TYR A 10 7.69 8.97 -14.60
CA TYR A 10 8.19 9.68 -13.41
C TYR A 10 8.63 8.68 -12.35
N LEU A 11 9.87 8.76 -11.90
CA LEU A 11 10.41 7.93 -10.82
C LEU A 11 10.51 8.76 -9.53
N VAL A 12 9.62 8.50 -8.58
CA VAL A 12 9.49 9.24 -7.32
C VAL A 12 10.13 8.44 -6.18
N GLY A 13 11.19 8.97 -5.60
CA GLY A 13 11.92 8.33 -4.50
C GLY A 13 11.33 8.63 -3.13
N THR A 14 11.04 7.61 -2.32
CA THR A 14 10.65 7.79 -0.91
C THR A 14 11.58 7.12 0.11
N GLY A 15 12.62 6.42 -0.36
CA GLY A 15 13.65 5.77 0.47
C GLY A 15 13.46 4.26 0.61
N GLY A 16 13.75 3.73 1.81
CA GLY A 16 13.72 2.30 2.10
C GLY A 16 14.93 1.50 1.64
N THR A 17 14.91 0.19 1.90
CA THR A 17 16.02 -0.75 1.62
C THR A 17 16.54 -0.68 0.18
N ILE A 18 15.67 -0.43 -0.81
CA ILE A 18 16.05 -0.30 -2.22
C ILE A 18 17.06 0.84 -2.47
N SER A 19 17.13 1.82 -1.57
CA SER A 19 18.08 2.93 -1.60
C SER A 19 19.21 2.81 -0.57
N SER A 20 19.04 2.01 0.50
CA SER A 20 20.01 1.94 1.60
C SER A 20 21.30 1.21 1.23
N VAL A 21 22.44 1.69 1.74
CA VAL A 21 23.77 1.14 1.43
C VAL A 21 24.42 0.57 2.69
N GLY A 22 24.76 -0.71 2.66
CA GLY A 22 25.47 -1.40 3.73
C GLY A 22 26.98 -1.27 3.66
N HIS A 23 27.67 -1.66 4.74
CA HIS A 23 29.13 -1.55 4.84
C HIS A 23 29.87 -2.53 3.93
N THR A 24 29.31 -3.73 3.80
CA THR A 24 29.91 -4.82 3.04
C THR A 24 28.87 -5.45 2.14
N ARG A 25 29.33 -6.22 1.14
CA ARG A 25 28.42 -6.94 0.24
C ARG A 25 27.63 -8.08 0.92
N MET A 26 27.94 -8.41 2.17
CA MET A 26 27.24 -9.43 2.96
C MET A 26 26.37 -8.82 4.08
N ASP A 27 26.22 -7.49 4.09
CA ASP A 27 25.38 -6.81 5.07
C ASP A 27 23.90 -6.84 4.64
N TYR A 28 23.19 -7.87 5.10
CA TYR A 28 21.76 -8.07 4.81
C TYR A 28 20.82 -7.57 5.92
N THR A 29 21.35 -7.09 7.04
CA THR A 29 20.54 -6.80 8.24
C THR A 29 20.82 -5.45 8.86
N ASN A 30 22.04 -4.92 8.73
CA ASN A 30 22.48 -3.73 9.47
C ASN A 30 22.69 -2.51 8.56
N TYR A 31 22.44 -2.65 7.26
CA TYR A 31 22.64 -1.60 6.27
C TYR A 31 21.92 -0.28 6.59
N SER A 32 20.77 -0.34 7.26
CA SER A 32 19.99 0.84 7.64
C SER A 32 20.65 1.70 8.72
N TYR A 33 21.48 1.11 9.60
CA TYR A 33 22.14 1.85 10.67
C TYR A 33 23.22 2.81 10.19
N LEU A 34 23.63 2.70 8.93
CA LEU A 34 24.68 3.57 8.38
C LEU A 34 24.17 4.93 7.96
N GLY A 35 22.84 5.08 7.83
CA GLY A 35 22.22 6.30 7.31
C GLY A 35 22.72 6.68 5.91
N LYS A 36 23.32 5.75 5.16
CA LYS A 36 23.76 5.95 3.79
C LYS A 36 22.70 5.46 2.83
N HIS A 37 22.29 6.35 1.93
CA HIS A 37 21.26 6.11 0.93
C HIS A 37 21.76 6.60 -0.42
N LEU A 38 21.40 5.86 -1.47
CA LEU A 38 21.45 6.35 -2.84
C LEU A 38 20.31 7.34 -3.06
N ALA A 39 20.61 8.51 -3.61
CA ALA A 39 19.60 9.38 -4.20
C ALA A 39 18.95 8.70 -5.41
N ILE A 40 17.76 9.15 -5.79
CA ILE A 40 16.98 8.53 -6.87
C ILE A 40 17.73 8.53 -8.21
N GLU A 41 18.53 9.55 -8.50
CA GLU A 41 19.39 9.63 -9.67
C GLU A 41 20.56 8.63 -9.61
N GLU A 42 21.12 8.41 -8.42
CA GLU A 42 22.16 7.40 -8.21
C GLU A 42 21.60 5.99 -8.37
N MET A 43 20.34 5.76 -8.00
CA MET A 43 19.63 4.50 -8.26
C MET A 43 19.45 4.29 -9.77
N LEU A 44 19.02 5.30 -10.52
CA LEU A 44 18.89 5.22 -11.98
C LEU A 44 20.22 4.96 -12.68
N ALA A 45 21.31 5.56 -12.20
CA ALA A 45 22.65 5.35 -12.76
C ALA A 45 23.13 3.89 -12.64
N ARG A 46 22.53 3.08 -11.76
CA ARG A 46 22.83 1.65 -11.64
C ARG A 46 22.14 0.79 -12.68
N VAL A 47 21.07 1.29 -13.30
CA VAL A 47 20.24 0.56 -14.27
C VAL A 47 20.07 1.37 -15.56
N PRO A 48 21.16 1.74 -16.26
CA PRO A 48 21.07 2.55 -17.48
C PRO A 48 20.18 1.93 -18.57
N GLU A 49 19.96 0.61 -18.54
CA GLU A 49 19.09 -0.15 -19.43
C GLU A 49 17.64 0.34 -19.40
N VAL A 50 17.19 1.00 -18.32
CA VAL A 50 15.82 1.57 -18.23
C VAL A 50 15.54 2.56 -19.36
N GLN A 51 16.58 3.21 -19.88
CA GLN A 51 16.48 4.14 -20.98
C GLN A 51 16.07 3.46 -22.28
N GLU A 52 16.19 2.14 -22.41
CA GLU A 52 15.68 1.39 -23.58
C GLU A 52 14.16 1.35 -23.61
N PHE A 53 13.51 1.35 -22.44
CA PHE A 53 12.07 1.17 -22.27
C PHE A 53 11.30 2.48 -22.04
N ALA A 54 11.92 3.49 -21.43
CA ALA A 54 11.24 4.72 -21.02
C ALA A 54 12.15 5.97 -21.03
N ASP A 55 11.55 7.14 -21.21
CA ASP A 55 12.16 8.43 -20.84
C ASP A 55 11.88 8.70 -19.36
N VAL A 56 12.87 8.49 -18.49
CA VAL A 56 12.67 8.47 -17.02
C VAL A 56 13.03 9.81 -16.38
N HIS A 57 12.08 10.40 -15.67
CA HIS A 57 12.21 11.67 -14.96
C HIS A 57 12.25 11.41 -13.45
N ALA A 58 13.42 11.58 -12.85
CA ALA A 58 13.64 11.29 -11.43
C ALA A 58 13.22 12.46 -10.52
N GLU A 59 12.60 12.15 -9.40
CA GLU A 59 12.23 13.12 -8.35
C GLU A 59 12.46 12.51 -6.98
N GLN A 60 13.41 13.06 -6.21
CA GLN A 60 13.58 12.69 -4.81
C GLN A 60 12.51 13.40 -3.97
N PHE A 61 11.49 12.65 -3.52
CA PHE A 61 10.37 13.21 -2.78
C PHE A 61 10.55 13.08 -1.25
N LEU A 62 10.85 11.88 -0.77
CA LEU A 62 11.19 11.59 0.62
C LEU A 62 12.43 10.70 0.67
N ASN A 63 13.06 10.57 1.84
CA ASN A 63 14.12 9.58 2.04
C ASN A 63 14.02 8.98 3.45
N LEU A 64 13.00 8.14 3.65
CA LEU A 64 12.65 7.57 4.95
C LEU A 64 12.71 6.04 4.95
N GLY A 65 12.92 5.47 6.13
CA GLY A 65 12.53 4.09 6.39
C GLY A 65 11.01 4.00 6.35
N SER A 66 10.44 2.98 5.71
CA SER A 66 8.99 2.89 5.62
C SER A 66 8.23 2.70 6.95
N PRO A 67 8.84 2.22 8.06
CA PRO A 67 8.25 2.34 9.39
C PRO A 67 8.01 3.78 9.87
N ASP A 68 8.73 4.76 9.31
CA ASP A 68 8.60 6.19 9.65
C ASP A 68 7.65 6.94 8.69
N VAL A 69 7.04 6.23 7.74
CA VAL A 69 6.02 6.81 6.84
C VAL A 69 4.72 6.98 7.60
N THR A 70 4.11 8.16 7.47
CA THR A 70 2.92 8.58 8.21
C THR A 70 1.76 8.86 7.24
N PRO A 71 0.53 9.02 7.74
CA PRO A 71 -0.60 9.44 6.90
C PRO A 71 -0.42 10.79 6.21
N ASP A 72 0.31 11.72 6.82
CA ASP A 72 0.61 13.02 6.20
C ASP A 72 1.53 12.83 4.98
N HIS A 73 2.57 12.00 5.10
CA HIS A 73 3.41 11.63 3.95
C HIS A 73 2.59 10.95 2.83
N TRP A 74 1.59 10.14 3.17
CA TRP A 74 0.69 9.55 2.17
C TRP A 74 -0.15 10.61 1.44
N LEU A 75 -0.72 11.57 2.18
CA LEU A 75 -1.48 12.68 1.59
C LEU A 75 -0.61 13.50 0.64
N GLU A 76 0.60 13.88 1.05
CA GLU A 76 1.53 14.65 0.24
C GLU A 76 1.93 13.88 -1.03
N LEU A 77 2.26 12.59 -0.91
CA LEU A 77 2.64 11.73 -2.04
C LEU A 77 1.48 11.59 -3.05
N ALA A 78 0.27 11.31 -2.57
CA ALA A 78 -0.91 11.17 -3.43
C ALA A 78 -1.24 12.48 -4.16
N LYS A 79 -1.17 13.63 -3.47
CA LYS A 79 -1.32 14.96 -4.07
C LYS A 79 -0.26 15.21 -5.13
N ARG A 80 1.01 14.85 -4.87
CA ARG A 80 2.10 15.00 -5.82
C ARG A 80 1.88 14.16 -7.08
N ILE A 81 1.50 12.90 -6.94
CA ILE A 81 1.21 12.01 -8.07
C ILE A 81 0.04 12.53 -8.91
N ASN A 82 -1.04 12.97 -8.27
CA ASN A 82 -2.17 13.59 -8.96
C ASN A 82 -1.75 14.88 -9.69
N GLN A 83 -0.86 15.68 -9.10
CA GLN A 83 -0.33 16.88 -9.73
C GLN A 83 0.55 16.54 -10.96
N ILE A 84 1.39 15.50 -10.89
CA ILE A 84 2.17 15.02 -12.05
C ILE A 84 1.24 14.71 -13.23
N PHE A 85 0.20 13.91 -13.01
CA PHE A 85 -0.73 13.55 -14.09
C PHE A 85 -1.58 14.72 -14.60
N LYS A 86 -1.80 15.74 -13.76
CA LYS A 86 -2.52 16.95 -14.14
C LYS A 86 -1.67 17.90 -14.99
N ASP A 87 -0.41 18.08 -14.61
CA ASP A 87 0.51 19.00 -15.29
C ASP A 87 1.12 18.40 -16.55
N ASP A 88 1.24 17.07 -16.60
CA ASP A 88 1.81 16.35 -17.73
C ASP A 88 0.84 15.29 -18.27
N SER A 89 0.10 15.69 -19.31
CA SER A 89 -0.79 14.79 -20.04
C SER A 89 -0.07 13.68 -20.80
N ASP A 90 1.23 13.81 -21.04
CA ASP A 90 2.04 12.86 -21.81
C ASP A 90 2.78 11.85 -20.91
N ALA A 91 2.76 12.07 -19.59
CA ALA A 91 3.27 11.09 -18.62
C ALA A 91 2.61 9.72 -18.85
N ALA A 92 3.40 8.68 -19.12
CA ALA A 92 2.92 7.32 -19.30
C ALA A 92 2.57 6.66 -17.96
N GLY A 93 3.32 6.96 -16.90
CA GLY A 93 3.10 6.39 -15.57
C GLY A 93 4.02 6.97 -14.51
N VAL A 94 3.81 6.54 -13.27
CA VAL A 94 4.64 6.90 -12.11
C VAL A 94 5.15 5.62 -11.44
N VAL A 95 6.43 5.60 -11.11
CA VAL A 95 7.05 4.60 -10.22
C VAL A 95 7.35 5.27 -8.89
N VAL A 96 7.04 4.60 -7.78
CA VAL A 96 7.39 5.02 -6.42
C VAL A 96 8.35 3.99 -5.82
N THR A 97 9.58 4.38 -5.47
CA THR A 97 10.48 3.51 -4.71
C THR A 97 10.22 3.70 -3.22
N HIS A 98 10.02 2.59 -2.51
CA HIS A 98 9.54 2.60 -1.13
C HIS A 98 10.16 1.48 -0.29
N GLY A 99 10.20 1.67 1.03
CA GLY A 99 10.60 0.61 1.95
C GLY A 99 9.53 -0.47 2.10
N THR A 100 9.94 -1.73 2.22
CA THR A 100 9.02 -2.87 2.17
C THR A 100 8.14 -3.07 3.41
N ALA A 101 8.47 -2.47 4.56
CA ALA A 101 7.72 -2.70 5.81
C ALA A 101 6.24 -2.26 5.74
N THR A 102 5.98 -1.10 5.14
CA THR A 102 4.62 -0.52 4.97
C THR A 102 4.26 -0.27 3.50
N LEU A 103 4.98 -0.90 2.55
CA LEU A 103 4.76 -0.70 1.11
C LEU A 103 3.31 -0.94 0.69
N GLU A 104 2.70 -2.01 1.20
CA GLU A 104 1.31 -2.36 0.88
C GLU A 104 0.29 -1.35 1.42
N GLU A 105 0.65 -0.61 2.48
CA GLU A 105 -0.20 0.42 3.07
C GLU A 105 -0.18 1.66 2.19
N THR A 106 1.02 2.14 1.84
CA THR A 106 1.19 3.25 0.88
C THR A 106 0.52 2.91 -0.46
N ALA A 107 0.76 1.71 -1.00
CA ALA A 107 0.17 1.29 -2.27
C ALA A 107 -1.36 1.29 -2.20
N TYR A 108 -1.97 0.79 -1.12
CA TYR A 108 -3.43 0.77 -1.00
C TYR A 108 -4.02 2.17 -0.78
N PHE A 109 -3.34 3.04 -0.03
CA PHE A 109 -3.76 4.44 0.09
C PHE A 109 -3.77 5.13 -1.28
N LEU A 110 -2.70 4.98 -2.07
CA LEU A 110 -2.63 5.51 -3.43
C LEU A 110 -3.73 4.91 -4.33
N ASN A 111 -4.03 3.62 -4.16
CA ASN A 111 -5.06 2.92 -4.93
C ASN A 111 -6.45 3.55 -4.80
N LEU A 112 -6.70 4.23 -3.68
CA LEU A 112 -7.98 4.85 -3.37
C LEU A 112 -8.00 6.37 -3.64
N THR A 113 -6.83 6.99 -3.81
CA THR A 113 -6.68 8.47 -3.83
C THR A 113 -6.10 9.02 -5.13
N VAL A 114 -5.43 8.20 -5.95
CA VAL A 114 -4.95 8.61 -7.28
C VAL A 114 -6.13 8.76 -8.24
N LYS A 115 -6.22 9.90 -8.95
CA LYS A 115 -7.31 10.24 -9.89
C LYS A 115 -6.86 10.17 -11.35
N SER A 116 -6.20 9.07 -11.69
CA SER A 116 -5.70 8.79 -13.03
C SER A 116 -5.85 7.30 -13.35
N ASN A 117 -6.02 7.01 -14.65
CA ASN A 117 -6.02 5.65 -15.21
C ASN A 117 -4.62 5.17 -15.59
N LYS A 118 -3.67 6.10 -15.65
CA LYS A 118 -2.27 5.82 -15.94
C LYS A 118 -1.65 5.01 -14.79
N PRO A 119 -0.76 4.05 -15.09
CA PRO A 119 -0.17 3.19 -14.08
C PRO A 119 0.61 3.98 -13.03
N VAL A 120 0.38 3.59 -11.77
CA VAL A 120 1.23 3.94 -10.64
C VAL A 120 1.76 2.64 -10.06
N VAL A 121 3.08 2.50 -9.98
CA VAL A 121 3.75 1.27 -9.56
C VAL A 121 4.60 1.54 -8.33
N VAL A 122 4.29 0.89 -7.21
CA VAL A 122 5.09 0.99 -5.98
C VAL A 122 6.02 -0.22 -5.88
N THR A 123 7.32 0.03 -5.80
CA THR A 123 8.35 -1.02 -5.73
C THR A 123 9.28 -0.81 -4.55
N GLY A 124 10.03 -1.86 -4.20
CA GLY A 124 11.01 -1.84 -3.12
C GLY A 124 12.02 -2.97 -3.29
N ALA A 125 12.82 -3.22 -2.26
CA ALA A 125 13.78 -4.32 -2.24
C ALA A 125 13.86 -4.94 -0.85
N MET A 126 14.10 -6.24 -0.81
CA MET A 126 14.37 -6.97 0.43
C MET A 126 15.85 -6.95 0.81
N ARG A 127 16.73 -6.75 -0.17
CA ARG A 127 18.19 -6.61 0.01
C ARG A 127 18.65 -5.23 -0.46
N PRO A 128 19.64 -4.61 0.22
CA PRO A 128 20.16 -3.32 -0.20
C PRO A 128 20.92 -3.44 -1.54
N PRO A 129 20.97 -2.37 -2.36
CA PRO A 129 21.71 -2.34 -3.63
C PRO A 129 23.20 -2.70 -3.51
N SER A 130 23.80 -2.55 -2.33
CA SER A 130 25.21 -2.88 -2.07
C SER A 130 25.48 -4.36 -1.82
N SER A 131 24.44 -5.17 -1.57
CA SER A 131 24.58 -6.57 -1.17
C SER A 131 24.68 -7.55 -2.35
N LEU A 132 25.26 -8.73 -2.10
CA LEU A 132 25.30 -9.82 -3.10
C LEU A 132 23.89 -10.32 -3.40
N GLY A 133 23.61 -10.52 -4.69
CA GLY A 133 22.30 -11.00 -5.15
C GLY A 133 21.17 -10.06 -4.77
N THR A 134 21.41 -8.74 -4.80
CA THR A 134 20.39 -7.73 -4.55
C THR A 134 19.22 -7.86 -5.54
N ASP A 135 18.00 -7.66 -5.05
CA ASP A 135 16.78 -7.55 -5.84
C ASP A 135 16.46 -6.09 -6.23
N ALA A 136 17.23 -5.11 -5.74
CA ALA A 136 16.96 -3.69 -5.94
C ALA A 136 16.94 -3.27 -7.42
N ASP A 137 17.95 -3.70 -8.18
CA ASP A 137 18.13 -3.25 -9.56
C ASP A 137 17.05 -3.85 -10.48
N VAL A 138 16.76 -5.15 -10.36
CA VAL A 138 15.72 -5.83 -11.16
C VAL A 138 14.32 -5.31 -10.82
N ASN A 139 14.00 -5.15 -9.53
CA ASN A 139 12.69 -4.62 -9.12
C ASN A 139 12.47 -3.18 -9.60
N LEU A 140 13.54 -2.38 -9.74
CA LEU A 140 13.47 -1.02 -10.27
C LEU A 140 13.23 -1.01 -11.79
N ILE A 141 13.98 -1.83 -12.55
CA ILE A 141 13.79 -1.99 -13.99
C ILE A 141 12.36 -2.46 -14.28
N ASP A 142 11.91 -3.50 -13.59
CA ASP A 142 10.58 -4.07 -13.76
C ASP A 142 9.47 -3.05 -13.46
N ALA A 143 9.64 -2.24 -12.41
CA ALA A 143 8.67 -1.19 -12.09
C ALA A 143 8.56 -0.13 -13.18
N ILE A 144 9.69 0.27 -13.77
CA ILE A 144 9.71 1.23 -14.87
C ILE A 144 9.08 0.62 -16.13
N LYS A 145 9.38 -0.64 -16.45
CA LYS A 145 8.72 -1.37 -17.55
C LYS A 145 7.21 -1.43 -17.38
N VAL A 146 6.74 -1.80 -16.18
CA VAL A 146 5.30 -1.87 -15.88
C VAL A 146 4.65 -0.49 -15.97
N ALA A 147 5.31 0.58 -15.51
CA ALA A 147 4.78 1.94 -15.62
C ALA A 147 4.79 2.50 -17.05
N ALA A 148 5.71 2.04 -17.91
CA ALA A 148 5.77 2.41 -19.31
C ALA A 148 4.78 1.61 -20.19
N ALA A 149 4.39 0.41 -19.76
CA ALA A 149 3.56 -0.51 -20.53
C ALA A 149 2.09 -0.04 -20.63
N PRO A 150 1.54 0.20 -21.83
CA PRO A 150 0.15 0.66 -22.00
C PRO A 150 -0.89 -0.29 -21.38
N GLN A 151 -0.64 -1.60 -21.40
CA GLN A 151 -1.52 -2.62 -20.83
C GLN A 151 -1.62 -2.58 -19.30
N SER A 152 -0.78 -1.80 -18.62
CA SER A 152 -0.83 -1.58 -17.17
C SER A 152 -1.88 -0.54 -16.75
N ALA A 153 -2.41 0.26 -17.68
CA ALA A 153 -3.47 1.22 -17.40
C ALA A 153 -4.76 0.54 -16.90
N ASP A 154 -5.56 1.28 -16.12
CA ASP A 154 -6.84 0.85 -15.56
C ASP A 154 -6.80 -0.42 -14.68
N ARG A 155 -5.65 -0.71 -14.04
CA ARG A 155 -5.49 -1.87 -13.13
C ARG A 155 -5.31 -1.48 -11.66
N GLY A 156 -5.58 -0.21 -11.35
CA GLY A 156 -5.33 0.36 -10.03
C GLY A 156 -3.85 0.64 -9.83
N VAL A 157 -3.49 0.89 -8.56
CA VAL A 157 -2.07 0.95 -8.19
C VAL A 157 -1.53 -0.47 -8.16
N LEU A 158 -0.35 -0.63 -8.74
CA LEU A 158 0.35 -1.90 -8.85
C LEU A 158 1.53 -1.93 -7.89
N THR A 159 1.93 -3.11 -7.45
CA THR A 159 3.24 -3.32 -6.85
C THR A 159 3.99 -4.37 -7.64
N ILE A 160 5.30 -4.22 -7.80
CA ILE A 160 6.12 -5.26 -8.42
C ILE A 160 7.39 -5.48 -7.64
N LEU A 161 7.58 -6.71 -7.19
CA LEU A 161 8.81 -7.22 -6.60
C LEU A 161 8.95 -8.68 -7.01
N ASN A 162 10.17 -9.18 -7.16
CA ASN A 162 10.42 -10.58 -7.52
C ASN A 162 9.67 -10.97 -8.81
N ASN A 163 9.71 -10.08 -9.81
CA ASN A 163 9.07 -10.21 -11.13
C ASN A 163 7.53 -10.35 -11.11
N GLN A 164 6.87 -10.28 -9.94
CA GLN A 164 5.42 -10.50 -9.79
C GLN A 164 4.67 -9.17 -9.69
N ILE A 165 3.74 -8.93 -10.63
CA ILE A 165 2.87 -7.76 -10.61
C ILE A 165 1.66 -8.06 -9.73
N GLN A 166 1.49 -7.34 -8.63
CA GLN A 166 0.41 -7.55 -7.67
C GLN A 166 -0.54 -6.34 -7.63
N ALA A 167 -1.81 -6.60 -7.27
CA ALA A 167 -2.77 -5.54 -7.00
C ALA A 167 -2.49 -4.90 -5.63
N ALA A 168 -2.40 -3.57 -5.56
CA ALA A 168 -2.15 -2.87 -4.30
C ALA A 168 -3.18 -3.17 -3.21
N ARG A 169 -4.44 -3.48 -3.58
CA ARG A 169 -5.49 -3.87 -2.65
C ARG A 169 -5.22 -5.20 -1.94
N ASP A 170 -4.67 -6.18 -2.64
CA ASP A 170 -4.68 -7.56 -2.14
C ASP A 170 -3.29 -8.02 -1.65
N VAL A 171 -2.22 -7.42 -2.15
CA VAL A 171 -0.84 -7.80 -1.82
C VAL A 171 -0.50 -7.57 -0.35
N THR A 172 0.21 -8.50 0.29
CA THR A 172 0.73 -8.32 1.65
C THR A 172 2.13 -8.88 1.80
N LYS A 173 2.94 -8.26 2.65
CA LYS A 173 4.26 -8.77 3.03
C LYS A 173 4.09 -9.95 4.00
N THR A 174 4.39 -11.16 3.54
CA THR A 174 4.15 -12.43 4.27
C THR A 174 5.38 -13.00 4.97
N ASN A 175 6.56 -12.49 4.67
CA ASN A 175 7.83 -12.94 5.22
C ASN A 175 8.77 -11.76 5.55
N SER A 176 9.55 -11.90 6.62
CA SER A 176 10.46 -10.86 7.08
C SER A 176 11.75 -10.72 6.25
N PHE A 177 12.20 -11.77 5.54
CA PHE A 177 13.50 -11.77 4.85
C PHE A 177 13.51 -12.36 3.43
N ARG A 178 12.51 -13.17 3.08
CA ARG A 178 12.45 -13.81 1.75
C ARG A 178 12.15 -12.79 0.65
N LEU A 179 12.70 -12.99 -0.55
CA LEU A 179 12.54 -12.07 -1.67
C LEU A 179 11.10 -12.10 -2.19
N GLU A 180 10.53 -13.31 -2.24
CA GLU A 180 9.17 -13.63 -2.65
C GLU A 180 8.10 -13.23 -1.60
N THR A 181 8.38 -12.27 -0.72
CA THR A 181 7.53 -11.99 0.45
C THR A 181 6.19 -11.34 0.12
N PHE A 182 6.09 -10.57 -0.95
CA PHE A 182 4.85 -9.92 -1.33
C PHE A 182 3.95 -10.92 -2.05
N GLN A 183 2.93 -11.39 -1.35
CA GLN A 183 2.03 -12.45 -1.79
C GLN A 183 0.57 -12.00 -1.65
N THR A 184 -0.28 -12.63 -2.45
CA THR A 184 -1.74 -12.45 -2.41
C THR A 184 -2.38 -13.80 -2.21
N SER A 185 -2.81 -14.13 -0.98
CA SER A 185 -3.20 -15.48 -0.60
C SER A 185 -4.38 -16.05 -1.39
N ASP A 186 -5.47 -15.28 -1.54
CA ASP A 186 -6.73 -15.80 -2.09
C ASP A 186 -6.87 -15.58 -3.61
N PHE A 187 -6.16 -14.60 -4.17
CA PHE A 187 -6.37 -14.12 -5.54
C PHE A 187 -5.14 -14.17 -6.45
N GLY A 188 -3.95 -14.48 -5.92
CA GLY A 188 -2.70 -14.49 -6.70
C GLY A 188 -2.27 -13.13 -7.27
N PHE A 189 -1.13 -13.10 -7.94
CA PHE A 189 -0.64 -11.93 -8.67
C PHE A 189 -1.41 -11.72 -9.98
N LEU A 190 -1.32 -10.50 -10.51
CA LEU A 190 -1.98 -10.08 -11.75
C LEU A 190 -1.23 -10.52 -13.00
N GLY A 191 0.10 -10.66 -12.90
CA GLY A 191 0.98 -10.88 -14.05
C GLY A 191 2.46 -10.92 -13.67
N TYR A 192 3.32 -10.87 -14.68
CA TYR A 192 4.77 -10.81 -14.53
C TYR A 192 5.40 -9.72 -15.39
N ALA A 193 6.57 -9.25 -14.97
CA ALA A 193 7.57 -8.66 -15.85
C ALA A 193 8.81 -9.56 -15.76
N ASP A 194 9.08 -10.36 -16.81
CA ASP A 194 10.03 -11.48 -16.75
C ASP A 194 11.23 -11.26 -17.69
N SER A 195 12.07 -12.29 -17.80
CA SER A 195 13.37 -12.33 -18.46
C SER A 195 13.29 -12.19 -19.98
N ASP A 196 12.09 -12.32 -20.57
CA ASP A 196 11.81 -12.00 -21.97
C ASP A 196 11.51 -10.51 -22.20
N GLU A 197 11.63 -9.71 -21.15
CA GLU A 197 11.43 -8.25 -21.12
C GLU A 197 9.98 -7.80 -21.31
N GLU A 198 9.04 -8.74 -21.32
CA GLU A 198 7.62 -8.47 -21.54
C GLU A 198 6.85 -8.25 -20.24
N VAL A 199 5.84 -7.38 -20.30
CA VAL A 199 4.87 -7.16 -19.21
C VAL A 199 3.57 -7.89 -19.57
N VAL A 200 3.31 -9.00 -18.89
CA VAL A 200 2.19 -9.91 -19.20
C VAL A 200 1.22 -9.97 -18.04
N PHE A 201 -0.06 -9.68 -18.31
CA PHE A 201 -1.15 -9.78 -17.34
C PHE A 201 -2.08 -10.96 -17.62
N TYR A 202 -2.45 -11.69 -16.57
CA TYR A 202 -3.42 -12.80 -16.61
C TYR A 202 -4.70 -12.52 -15.83
N ARG A 203 -4.68 -11.54 -14.91
CA ARG A 203 -5.82 -11.17 -14.07
C ARG A 203 -5.99 -9.65 -14.01
N ARG A 204 -7.14 -9.20 -13.50
CA ARG A 204 -7.45 -7.79 -13.23
C ARG A 204 -8.24 -7.69 -11.92
N PRO A 205 -8.01 -6.68 -11.07
CA PRO A 205 -8.84 -6.46 -9.89
C PRO A 205 -10.24 -5.98 -10.30
N ASP A 206 -11.28 -6.53 -9.66
CA ASP A 206 -12.69 -6.13 -9.86
C ASP A 206 -13.17 -5.06 -8.87
N ARG A 207 -12.42 -4.87 -7.77
CA ARG A 207 -12.72 -3.86 -6.75
C ARG A 207 -12.46 -2.47 -7.30
N ALA A 208 -13.37 -1.53 -7.03
CA ALA A 208 -13.23 -0.16 -7.53
C ALA A 208 -11.94 0.49 -7.00
N HIS A 209 -11.28 1.28 -7.84
CA HIS A 209 -10.00 1.91 -7.54
C HIS A 209 -9.81 3.20 -8.34
N THR A 210 -8.81 3.99 -7.96
CA THR A 210 -8.33 5.17 -8.68
C THR A 210 -9.45 6.15 -9.05
N ILE A 211 -9.72 6.39 -10.33
CA ILE A 211 -10.81 7.26 -10.80
C ILE A 211 -12.21 6.78 -10.36
N ASN A 212 -12.37 5.50 -10.05
CA ASN A 212 -13.63 4.90 -9.61
C ASN A 212 -13.74 4.85 -8.08
N ALA A 213 -12.70 5.24 -7.36
CA ALA A 213 -12.76 5.44 -5.91
C ALA A 213 -13.30 6.84 -5.60
N GLU A 214 -14.25 6.94 -4.67
CA GLU A 214 -14.96 8.20 -4.38
C GLU A 214 -14.18 9.18 -3.49
N PHE A 215 -13.01 8.79 -2.98
CA PHE A 215 -12.23 9.58 -2.04
C PHE A 215 -11.46 10.71 -2.74
N ASP A 216 -11.88 11.96 -2.56
CA ASP A 216 -11.10 13.13 -2.95
C ASP A 216 -10.34 13.69 -1.74
N ILE A 217 -9.01 13.72 -1.84
CA ILE A 217 -8.11 14.21 -0.79
C ILE A 217 -7.56 15.61 -1.06
N SER A 218 -8.02 16.29 -2.13
CA SER A 218 -7.49 17.60 -2.57
C SER A 218 -7.50 18.63 -1.44
N ASN A 219 -8.59 18.68 -0.66
CA ASN A 219 -8.79 19.60 0.44
C ASN A 219 -8.59 18.96 1.84
N VAL A 220 -8.08 17.73 1.91
CA VAL A 220 -7.81 17.06 3.19
C VAL A 220 -6.45 17.52 3.69
N GLU A 221 -6.40 18.15 4.86
CA GLU A 221 -5.17 18.61 5.51
C GLU A 221 -4.56 17.54 6.43
N HIS A 222 -5.41 16.86 7.21
CA HIS A 222 -5.01 15.80 8.13
C HIS A 222 -5.94 14.61 7.99
N MET A 223 -5.38 13.40 8.12
CA MET A 223 -6.17 12.18 8.11
C MET A 223 -6.80 11.91 9.48
N PRO A 224 -8.05 11.42 9.54
CA PRO A 224 -8.65 10.89 10.77
C PRO A 224 -7.76 9.85 11.43
N ARG A 225 -7.66 9.89 12.77
CA ARG A 225 -6.87 8.95 13.56
C ARG A 225 -7.63 7.64 13.74
N VAL A 226 -7.15 6.59 13.08
CA VAL A 226 -7.67 5.22 13.24
C VAL A 226 -6.57 4.31 13.78
N ASP A 227 -6.88 3.57 14.84
CA ASP A 227 -5.93 2.66 15.50
C ASP A 227 -6.42 1.19 15.51
N ILE A 228 -5.49 0.25 15.69
CA ILE A 228 -5.72 -1.19 15.52
C ILE A 228 -5.47 -1.93 16.85
N PRO A 229 -6.49 -2.19 17.68
CA PRO A 229 -6.35 -3.08 18.83
C PRO A 229 -6.22 -4.55 18.35
N PHE A 230 -5.17 -5.24 18.78
CA PHE A 230 -4.92 -6.63 18.39
C PHE A 230 -5.57 -7.62 19.35
N ALA A 231 -6.31 -8.60 18.84
CA ALA A 231 -6.89 -9.67 19.65
C ALA A 231 -5.94 -10.86 19.80
N TYR A 232 -5.98 -11.51 20.95
CA TYR A 232 -5.24 -12.73 21.27
C TYR A 232 -5.97 -13.47 22.40
N ALA A 233 -5.51 -14.68 22.73
CA ALA A 233 -6.09 -15.43 23.86
C ALA A 233 -5.91 -14.63 25.16
N GLY A 234 -7.04 -14.28 25.79
CA GLY A 234 -7.03 -13.45 27.00
C GLY A 234 -6.95 -11.93 26.75
N ALA A 235 -7.01 -11.47 25.49
CA ALA A 235 -7.15 -10.04 25.21
C ALA A 235 -8.43 -9.49 25.86
N ASP A 236 -8.31 -8.31 26.47
CA ASP A 236 -9.38 -7.63 27.20
C ASP A 236 -9.63 -6.22 26.64
N GLY A 237 -10.32 -5.38 27.41
CA GLY A 237 -10.70 -4.03 26.99
C GLY A 237 -9.65 -2.95 27.22
N VAL A 238 -8.50 -3.23 27.85
CA VAL A 238 -7.57 -2.19 28.33
C VAL A 238 -7.06 -1.32 27.18
N VAL A 239 -6.54 -1.95 26.12
CA VAL A 239 -6.01 -1.22 24.95
C VAL A 239 -7.12 -0.45 24.23
N ILE A 240 -8.30 -1.05 24.07
CA ILE A 240 -9.44 -0.41 23.40
C ILE A 240 -9.87 0.87 24.14
N LYS A 241 -9.99 0.79 25.47
CA LYS A 241 -10.39 1.92 26.31
C LYS A 241 -9.34 3.03 26.29
N ALA A 242 -8.07 2.68 26.37
CA ALA A 242 -6.98 3.65 26.28
C ALA A 242 -6.96 4.38 24.92
N LEU A 243 -7.24 3.68 23.81
CA LEU A 243 -7.35 4.30 22.50
C LEU A 243 -8.57 5.24 22.42
N ALA A 244 -9.72 4.83 22.94
CA ALA A 244 -10.91 5.67 22.98
C ALA A 244 -10.71 6.93 23.82
N GLU A 245 -10.08 6.80 25.00
CA GLU A 245 -9.71 7.94 25.86
C GLU A 245 -8.70 8.88 25.19
N ALA A 246 -7.83 8.35 24.32
CA ALA A 246 -6.90 9.14 23.52
C ALA A 246 -7.55 9.87 22.33
N GLY A 247 -8.87 9.69 22.11
CA GLY A 247 -9.63 10.43 21.09
C GLY A 247 -9.43 9.94 19.67
N VAL A 248 -9.41 8.61 19.45
CA VAL A 248 -9.41 8.05 18.08
C VAL A 248 -10.75 8.34 17.37
N ASP A 249 -10.67 8.60 16.06
CA ASP A 249 -11.83 8.80 15.19
C ASP A 249 -12.45 7.46 14.75
N GLY A 250 -11.72 6.36 14.85
CA GLY A 250 -12.19 5.02 14.52
C GLY A 250 -11.27 3.91 15.01
N LEU A 251 -11.80 2.69 15.10
CA LEU A 251 -11.03 1.49 15.46
C LEU A 251 -11.17 0.41 14.40
N VAL A 252 -10.07 -0.30 14.14
CA VAL A 252 -10.08 -1.56 13.40
C VAL A 252 -9.65 -2.70 14.31
N ALA A 253 -10.60 -3.52 14.72
CA ALA A 253 -10.32 -4.69 15.53
C ALA A 253 -9.63 -5.78 14.68
N ALA A 254 -8.37 -6.06 14.97
CA ALA A 254 -7.67 -7.21 14.43
C ALA A 254 -8.10 -8.46 15.20
N GLY A 255 -9.25 -9.04 14.81
CA GLY A 255 -9.88 -10.16 15.49
C GLY A 255 -9.29 -11.54 15.16
N LEU A 256 -9.70 -12.54 15.92
CA LEU A 256 -9.35 -13.95 15.77
C LEU A 256 -10.31 -14.65 14.78
N GLY A 257 -9.78 -15.58 13.98
CA GLY A 257 -10.60 -16.44 13.11
C GLY A 257 -11.46 -15.62 12.14
N SER A 258 -12.77 -15.71 12.27
CA SER A 258 -13.75 -14.95 11.46
C SER A 258 -14.02 -13.52 11.97
N GLY A 259 -13.07 -12.92 12.70
CA GLY A 259 -13.19 -11.59 13.31
C GLY A 259 -13.77 -11.59 14.74
N GLY A 260 -13.92 -12.76 15.36
CA GLY A 260 -14.35 -12.85 16.77
C GLY A 260 -13.22 -12.53 17.74
N SER A 261 -13.53 -12.28 19.00
CA SER A 261 -12.53 -12.07 20.08
C SER A 261 -13.12 -12.45 21.44
N PRO A 262 -12.30 -12.53 22.52
CA PRO A 262 -12.79 -12.82 23.86
C PRO A 262 -13.91 -11.85 24.31
N PRO A 263 -14.87 -12.29 25.14
CA PRO A 263 -16.00 -11.45 25.54
C PRO A 263 -15.63 -10.08 26.14
N PRO A 264 -14.61 -9.93 27.01
CA PRO A 264 -14.23 -8.61 27.54
C PRO A 264 -13.74 -7.64 26.47
N TYR A 265 -12.97 -8.13 25.49
CA TYR A 265 -12.52 -7.34 24.34
C TYR A 265 -13.71 -6.90 23.48
N MET A 266 -14.63 -7.82 23.15
CA MET A 266 -15.83 -7.50 22.38
C MET A 266 -16.78 -6.54 23.12
N ALA A 267 -16.86 -6.62 24.45
CA ALA A 267 -17.66 -5.70 25.25
C ALA A 267 -17.08 -4.27 25.20
N ALA A 268 -15.76 -4.13 25.31
CA ALA A 268 -15.11 -2.82 25.20
C ALA A 268 -15.26 -2.21 23.81
N LEU A 269 -15.16 -3.00 22.74
CA LEU A 269 -15.47 -2.52 21.38
C LEU A 269 -16.92 -2.04 21.26
N LYS A 270 -17.85 -2.72 21.93
CA LYS A 270 -19.26 -2.33 21.91
C LYS A 270 -19.47 -0.99 22.62
N GLU A 271 -18.86 -0.81 23.79
CA GLU A 271 -18.88 0.47 24.51
C GLU A 271 -18.40 1.62 23.62
N VAL A 272 -17.31 1.42 22.87
CA VAL A 272 -16.77 2.41 21.92
C VAL A 272 -17.72 2.66 20.74
N SER A 273 -18.29 1.60 20.16
CA SER A 273 -19.25 1.71 19.05
C SER A 273 -20.54 2.42 19.46
N ASP A 274 -21.05 2.14 20.66
CA ASP A 274 -22.24 2.78 21.25
C ASP A 274 -21.99 4.25 21.59
N ALA A 275 -20.74 4.63 21.87
CA ALA A 275 -20.29 6.02 22.03
C ALA A 275 -20.14 6.78 20.69
N GLY A 276 -20.42 6.14 19.56
CA GLY A 276 -20.46 6.76 18.23
C GLY A 276 -19.17 6.63 17.42
N ILE A 277 -18.10 6.08 17.98
CA ILE A 277 -16.84 5.85 17.24
C ILE A 277 -17.02 4.61 16.33
N PRO A 278 -16.80 4.71 15.01
CA PRO A 278 -16.90 3.56 14.12
C PRO A 278 -15.89 2.46 14.47
N VAL A 279 -16.40 1.23 14.59
CA VAL A 279 -15.59 0.03 14.85
C VAL A 279 -15.74 -0.93 13.66
N VAL A 280 -14.62 -1.17 13.00
CA VAL A 280 -14.50 -2.13 11.90
C VAL A 280 -13.89 -3.43 12.42
N ILE A 281 -14.52 -4.56 12.13
CA ILE A 281 -14.06 -5.89 12.48
C ILE A 281 -13.31 -6.47 11.29
N ALA A 282 -12.01 -6.68 11.48
CA ALA A 282 -11.12 -7.37 10.58
C ALA A 282 -10.59 -8.66 11.23
N THR A 283 -9.74 -9.40 10.52
CA THR A 283 -9.08 -10.59 11.05
C THR A 283 -7.59 -10.57 10.79
N HIS A 284 -6.81 -11.02 11.77
CA HIS A 284 -5.36 -11.18 11.62
C HIS A 284 -4.95 -12.60 11.19
N THR A 285 -5.89 -13.43 10.73
CA THR A 285 -5.61 -14.78 10.19
C THR A 285 -4.70 -14.76 8.96
N GLY A 286 -4.66 -13.64 8.24
CA GLY A 286 -3.84 -13.44 7.05
C GLY A 286 -4.61 -13.59 5.73
N SER A 287 -5.75 -14.29 5.73
CA SER A 287 -6.62 -14.43 4.56
C SER A 287 -8.08 -14.69 4.97
N GLY A 288 -8.99 -14.66 3.98
CA GLY A 288 -10.42 -14.88 4.16
C GLY A 288 -11.22 -13.62 4.50
N ARG A 289 -12.55 -13.79 4.53
CA ARG A 289 -13.53 -12.70 4.71
C ARG A 289 -14.09 -12.68 6.13
N VAL A 290 -14.23 -11.48 6.69
CA VAL A 290 -15.16 -11.19 7.79
C VAL A 290 -16.51 -10.81 7.18
N MET A 291 -17.53 -11.61 7.47
CA MET A 291 -18.87 -11.46 6.89
C MET A 291 -19.83 -10.76 7.84
N GLN A 292 -20.83 -10.07 7.27
CA GLN A 292 -21.96 -9.53 8.02
C GLN A 292 -22.79 -10.67 8.61
N THR A 293 -22.59 -10.95 9.89
CA THR A 293 -23.41 -11.87 10.68
C THR A 293 -24.21 -11.08 11.69
N LYS A 294 -25.32 -11.65 12.18
CA LYS A 294 -26.15 -11.02 13.24
C LYS A 294 -25.32 -10.55 14.43
N ARG A 295 -24.30 -11.32 14.82
CA ARG A 295 -23.34 -10.96 15.88
C ARG A 295 -22.74 -9.57 15.68
N PHE A 296 -22.38 -9.22 14.45
CA PHE A 296 -21.74 -7.96 14.13
C PHE A 296 -22.75 -6.86 13.81
N THR A 297 -23.75 -7.16 12.98
CA THR A 297 -24.72 -6.16 12.52
C THR A 297 -25.65 -5.69 13.65
N GLU A 298 -26.13 -6.58 14.52
CA GLU A 298 -26.99 -6.20 15.66
C GLU A 298 -26.20 -5.43 16.74
N SER A 299 -24.87 -5.53 16.74
CA SER A 299 -23.99 -4.77 17.63
C SER A 299 -23.52 -3.42 17.02
N GLY A 300 -23.98 -3.09 15.80
CA GLY A 300 -23.60 -1.86 15.11
C GLY A 300 -22.14 -1.83 14.64
N TYR A 301 -21.51 -3.00 14.46
CA TYR A 301 -20.17 -3.10 13.92
C TYR A 301 -20.17 -3.12 12.39
N ILE A 302 -19.08 -2.59 11.82
CA ILE A 302 -18.77 -2.67 10.39
C ILE A 302 -17.84 -3.87 10.18
N VAL A 303 -17.95 -4.61 9.08
CA VAL A 303 -17.00 -5.68 8.74
C VAL A 303 -16.08 -5.26 7.59
N ALA A 304 -14.82 -5.68 7.67
CA ALA A 304 -13.75 -5.30 6.73
C ALA A 304 -13.72 -6.09 5.41
N ASP A 305 -14.70 -6.97 5.17
CA ASP A 305 -14.64 -7.98 4.11
C ASP A 305 -13.34 -8.80 4.20
N ASN A 306 -12.50 -8.79 3.16
CA ASN A 306 -11.20 -9.47 3.13
C ASN A 306 -10.00 -8.55 3.37
N LEU A 307 -10.21 -7.30 3.79
CA LEU A 307 -9.08 -6.41 4.07
C LEU A 307 -8.36 -6.82 5.36
N ALA A 308 -7.04 -6.96 5.27
CA ALA A 308 -6.19 -7.08 6.44
C ALA A 308 -6.34 -5.83 7.35
N PRO A 309 -6.12 -5.93 8.68
CA PRO A 309 -6.38 -4.83 9.61
C PRO A 309 -5.70 -3.50 9.21
N LYS A 310 -4.46 -3.56 8.73
CA LYS A 310 -3.72 -2.37 8.23
C LYS A 310 -4.36 -1.72 7.00
N LYS A 311 -4.98 -2.49 6.10
CA LYS A 311 -5.69 -1.96 4.93
C LYS A 311 -7.09 -1.48 5.26
N ALA A 312 -7.80 -2.21 6.13
CA ALA A 312 -9.08 -1.76 6.66
C ALA A 312 -8.93 -0.43 7.42
N ARG A 313 -7.79 -0.21 8.10
CA ARG A 313 -7.46 1.08 8.73
C ARG A 313 -7.41 2.20 7.70
N ILE A 314 -6.68 2.01 6.60
CA ILE A 314 -6.58 3.00 5.52
C ILE A 314 -7.96 3.34 4.94
N LEU A 315 -8.76 2.33 4.64
CA LEU A 315 -10.09 2.55 4.09
C LEU A 315 -11.02 3.25 5.10
N LEU A 316 -10.92 2.94 6.40
CA LEU A 316 -11.69 3.65 7.41
C LEU A 316 -11.24 5.12 7.53
N MET A 317 -9.93 5.39 7.50
CA MET A 317 -9.41 6.76 7.53
C MET A 317 -9.95 7.59 6.37
N LEU A 318 -9.98 7.02 5.16
CA LEU A 318 -10.53 7.69 3.97
C LEU A 318 -12.06 7.80 4.02
N ALA A 319 -12.77 6.78 4.51
CA ALA A 319 -14.22 6.84 4.67
C ALA A 319 -14.65 7.98 5.63
N LEU A 320 -13.90 8.17 6.71
CA LEU A 320 -14.13 9.21 7.70
C LEU A 320 -13.89 10.64 7.17
N THR A 321 -13.19 10.82 6.04
CA THR A 321 -13.12 12.14 5.39
C THR A 321 -14.38 12.47 4.59
N VAL A 322 -15.22 11.47 4.31
CA VAL A 322 -16.44 11.59 3.50
C VAL A 322 -17.70 11.54 4.36
N THR A 323 -17.76 10.65 5.34
CA THR A 323 -18.97 10.38 6.12
C THR A 323 -18.68 9.78 7.49
N SER A 324 -19.59 10.02 8.44
CA SER A 324 -19.65 9.33 9.72
C SER A 324 -20.79 8.30 9.79
N ASP A 325 -21.55 8.11 8.70
CA ASP A 325 -22.65 7.14 8.66
C ASP A 325 -22.12 5.70 8.55
N LYS A 326 -22.47 4.86 9.54
CA LYS A 326 -21.98 3.47 9.62
C LYS A 326 -22.40 2.62 8.42
N SER A 327 -23.57 2.89 7.83
CA SER A 327 -24.06 2.12 6.68
C SER A 327 -23.28 2.46 5.41
N GLU A 328 -22.96 3.73 5.20
CA GLU A 328 -22.10 4.17 4.10
C GLU A 328 -20.65 3.69 4.26
N ILE A 329 -20.08 3.77 5.47
CA ILE A 329 -18.74 3.19 5.73
C ILE A 329 -18.75 1.68 5.45
N GLN A 330 -19.83 0.98 5.84
CA GLN A 330 -19.97 -0.43 5.52
C GLN A 330 -20.06 -0.70 4.01
N ARG A 331 -20.78 0.12 3.25
CA ARG A 331 -20.82 0.03 1.78
C ARG A 331 -19.42 0.21 1.19
N MET A 332 -18.66 1.19 1.67
CA MET A 332 -17.29 1.44 1.24
C MET A 332 -16.39 0.21 1.49
N MET A 333 -16.46 -0.39 2.69
CA MET A 333 -15.72 -1.61 3.04
C MET A 333 -16.03 -2.81 2.14
N LEU A 334 -17.25 -2.86 1.59
CA LEU A 334 -17.68 -3.92 0.66
C LEU A 334 -17.44 -3.57 -0.81
N THR A 335 -17.04 -2.35 -1.14
CA THR A 335 -16.86 -1.86 -2.52
C THR A 335 -15.38 -1.81 -2.89
N TYR A 336 -14.54 -1.32 -1.96
CA TYR A 336 -13.14 -0.97 -2.18
C TYR A 336 -12.15 -2.00 -1.61
#